data_AF-A0A352NPP7-F1
#
_entry.id   AF-A0A352NPP7-F1
#
_cell.length_a   1.000
_cell.length_b   1.000
_cell.length_c   1.000
_cell.angle_alpha   90.00
_cell.angle_beta   90.00
_cell.angle_gamma   90.00
#
_symmetry.space_group_name_H-M   'P 1'
#
loop_
_entity.id
_entity.type
_entity.pdbx_description
1 polymer ?
#
loop_
_entity_poly.entity_id
_entity_poly.type
_entity_poly.pdbx_seq_one_letter_code
_entity_poly.pdbx_strand_id
1 'polypeptide(L)' 'MKNNFEIGEVVYQKTKYGMVKSRIVRIINEHYAIIDKGYGEQKVRVEQLIREQNDMSAKEQEILSKLQREFTGM' A
#
# COMPACT_ATOMS: atom_id res chain seq x y z
N MET A 1 14.97 0.95 -6.06
CA MET A 1 13.90 0.07 -6.56
C MET A 1 12.94 0.92 -7.36
N LYS A 2 12.77 0.66 -8.67
CA LYS A 2 11.70 1.28 -9.46
C LYS A 2 10.43 0.51 -9.11
N ASN A 3 9.58 1.06 -8.24
CA ASN A 3 8.27 0.50 -7.97
C ASN A 3 7.38 0.85 -9.16
N ASN A 4 7.41 0.00 -10.18
CA ASN A 4 6.54 0.10 -11.34
C ASN A 4 5.17 -0.42 -10.92
N PHE A 5 4.31 0.47 -10.46
CA PHE A 5 2.90 0.13 -10.26
C PHE A 5 2.27 -0.29 -11.58
N GLU A 6 1.46 -1.34 -11.54
CA GLU A 6 0.73 -1.82 -12.70
C GLU A 6 -0.79 -1.61 -12.56
N ILE A 7 -1.48 -1.50 -13.69
CA ILE A 7 -2.95 -1.48 -13.69
C ILE A 7 -3.45 -2.84 -13.21
N GLY A 8 -4.37 -2.84 -12.26
CA GLY A 8 -4.88 -4.04 -11.58
C GLY A 8 -4.17 -4.34 -10.26
N GLU A 9 -3.04 -3.70 -9.98
CA GLU A 9 -2.31 -3.88 -8.74
C GLU A 9 -3.13 -3.38 -7.54
N VAL A 10 -3.03 -4.12 -6.43
CA VAL A 10 -3.68 -3.76 -5.18
C VAL A 10 -2.72 -2.95 -4.33
N VAL A 11 -3.17 -1.77 -3.92
CA VAL A 11 -2.42 -0.87 -3.05
C VAL A 11 -3.23 -0.56 -1.80
N TYR A 12 -2.54 -0.32 -0.70
CA TYR A 12 -3.15 0.06 0.57
C TYR A 12 -2.93 1.55 0.83
N GLN A 13 -4.00 2.26 1.15
CA GLN A 13 -3.93 3.66 1.55
C GLN A 13 -4.27 3.85 3.01
N LYS A 14 -3.51 4.71 3.68
CA LYS A 14 -3.78 5.09 5.06
C LYS A 14 -4.81 6.20 5.08
N THR A 15 -5.95 5.92 5.71
CA THR A 15 -7.01 6.90 5.96
C THR A 15 -7.10 7.18 7.46
N LYS A 16 -7.89 8.20 7.83
CA LYS A 16 -8.19 8.51 9.24
C LYS A 16 -8.84 7.35 10.00
N TYR A 17 -9.49 6.44 9.28
CA TYR A 17 -10.25 5.31 9.83
C TYR A 17 -9.47 3.98 9.77
N GLY A 18 -8.25 3.98 9.22
CA GLY A 18 -7.45 2.78 9.02
C GLY A 18 -6.96 2.62 7.58
N MET A 19 -6.44 1.45 7.27
CA MET A 19 -5.95 1.13 5.92
C MET A 19 -7.10 0.67 5.02
N VAL A 20 -7.20 1.27 3.84
CA VAL A 20 -8.18 0.91 2.82
C VAL A 20 -7.46 0.23 1.67
N LYS A 21 -7.93 -0.98 1.33
CA LYS A 21 -7.49 -1.72 0.16
C LYS A 21 -8.08 -1.07 -1.08
N SER A 22 -7.22 -0.71 -2.03
CA SER A 22 -7.60 -0.05 -3.28
C SER A 22 -6.96 -0.77 -4.45
N ARG A 23 -7.52 -0.61 -5.65
CA ARG A 23 -6.95 -1.18 -6.89
C ARG A 23 -6.59 -0.06 -7.86
N ILE A 24 -5.42 -0.15 -8.48
CA ILE A 24 -5.04 0.78 -9.54
C ILE A 24 -5.89 0.45 -10.77
N VAL A 25 -6.74 1.38 -11.17
CA VAL A 25 -7.59 1.22 -12.36
C VAL A 25 -6.99 1.90 -13.58
N ARG A 26 -6.19 2.94 -13.37
CA ARG A 26 -5.53 3.66 -14.48
C ARG A 26 -4.27 4.38 -14.00
N ILE A 27 -3.23 4.38 -14.82
CA ILE A 27 -2.04 5.22 -14.62
C ILE A 27 -2.15 6.39 -15.58
N ILE A 28 -2.07 7.62 -15.06
CA ILE A 28 -2.15 8.84 -15.89
C ILE A 28 -0.75 9.18 -16.39
N ASN A 29 0.21 9.21 -15.48
CA ASN A 29 1.63 9.45 -15.74
C ASN A 29 2.46 8.93 -14.55
N GLU A 30 3.76 9.14 -14.59
CA GLU A 30 4.70 8.73 -13.54
C GLU A 30 4.43 9.34 -12.14
N HIS A 31 3.62 10.41 -12.07
CA HIS A 31 3.30 11.09 -10.82
C HIS A 31 1.90 10.80 -10.30
N TYR A 32 0.97 10.36 -11.16
CA TYR A 32 -0.44 10.21 -10.80
C TYR A 32 -1.06 8.91 -11.32
N ALA A 33 -1.83 8.27 -10.45
CA ALA A 33 -2.67 7.13 -10.76
C ALA A 33 -4.11 7.36 -10.29
N ILE A 34 -5.06 6.74 -10.95
CA ILE A 34 -6.44 6.58 -10.47
C ILE A 34 -6.52 5.22 -9.78
N ILE A 35 -7.03 5.23 -8.56
CA ILE A 35 -7.32 4.03 -7.80
C ILE A 35 -8.82 3.93 -7.51
N ASP A 36 -9.35 2.72 -7.45
CA ASP A 36 -10.68 2.43 -6.97
C ASP A 36 -10.62 1.89 -5.54
N LYS A 37 -11.37 2.52 -4.64
CA LYS A 37 -11.46 2.16 -3.21
C LYS A 37 -12.66 1.28 -2.87
N GLY A 38 -13.46 0.88 -3.87
CA GLY A 38 -14.71 0.15 -3.71
C GLY A 38 -15.93 1.01 -3.42
N TYR A 39 -15.74 2.31 -3.17
CA TYR A 39 -16.80 3.32 -3.05
C TYR A 39 -16.58 4.52 -3.97
N GLY A 40 -15.64 4.41 -4.91
CA GLY A 40 -15.36 5.44 -5.91
C GLY A 40 -13.90 5.46 -6.35
N GLU A 41 -13.70 6.03 -7.54
CA GLU A 41 -12.38 6.28 -8.11
C GLU A 41 -11.77 7.58 -7.55
N GLN A 42 -10.48 7.54 -7.25
CA GLN A 42 -9.73 8.69 -6.73
C GLN A 42 -8.39 8.83 -7.44
N LYS A 43 -8.07 10.07 -7.86
CA LYS A 43 -6.74 10.44 -8.33
C LYS A 43 -5.79 10.62 -7.15
N VAL A 44 -4.67 9.91 -7.19
CA VAL A 44 -3.68 9.88 -6.11
C VAL A 44 -2.27 10.00 -6.67
N ARG A 45 -1.34 10.51 -5.86
CA ARG A 45 0.07 10.63 -6.24
C ARG A 45 0.75 9.28 -6.09
N VAL A 46 1.50 8.88 -7.12
CA VAL A 46 2.28 7.65 -7.13
C VAL A 46 3.28 7.63 -5.98
N GLU A 47 3.99 8.74 -5.72
CA GLU A 47 4.93 8.83 -4.61
C GLU A 47 4.29 8.57 -3.23
N GLN A 48 3.05 9.01 -3.05
CA GLN A 48 2.30 8.75 -1.81
C GLN A 48 2.02 7.25 -1.66
N LEU A 49 1.60 6.59 -2.74
CA LEU A 49 1.39 5.14 -2.75
C LEU A 49 2.69 4.39 -2.40
N ILE A 50 3.83 4.78 -2.97
CA ILE A 50 5.13 4.16 -2.66
C ILE A 50 5.46 4.27 -1.17
N ARG A 51 5.30 5.46 -0.59
CA ARG A 51 5.58 5.70 0.83
C ARG A 51 4.69 4.84 1.73
N GLU A 52 3.39 4.77 1.40
CA GLU A 52 2.42 3.98 2.16
C GLU A 52 2.71 2.47 2.08
N GLN A 53 3.13 1.96 0.92
CA GLN A 53 3.53 0.55 0.78
C GLN A 53 4.83 0.23 1.54
N ASN A 54 5.83 1.12 1.49
CA ASN A 54 7.09 0.92 2.23
C ASN A 54 6.88 0.95 3.76
N ASP A 55 6.04 1.88 4.25
CA ASP A 55 5.66 1.95 5.68
C ASP A 55 4.95 0.67 6.13
N MET A 56 4.11 0.10 5.26
CA MET A 56 3.43 -1.16 5.52
C MET A 56 4.42 -2.33 5.61
N SER A 57 5.34 -2.45 4.65
CA SER A 57 6.37 -3.48 4.66
C SER A 57 7.22 -3.46 5.95
N ALA A 58 7.59 -2.26 6.42
CA ALA A 58 8.30 -2.11 7.68
C ALA A 58 7.47 -2.58 8.89
N LYS A 59 6.18 -2.25 8.91
CA LYS A 59 5.27 -2.66 9.98
C LYS A 59 4.99 -4.17 9.96
N GLU A 60 4.85 -4.77 8.78
CA GLU A 60 4.73 -6.21 8.61
C GLU A 60 5.98 -6.94 9.11
N GLN A 61 7.17 -6.43 8.79
CA GLN A 61 8.43 -6.97 9.32
C GLN A 61 8.51 -6.88 10.84
N GLU A 62 8.06 -5.77 11.45
CA GLU A 62 8.03 -5.64 12.91
C GLU A 62 7.07 -6.66 13.56
N ILE A 63 5.89 -6.85 12.98
CA ILE A 63 4.90 -7.82 13.46
C ILE A 63 5.45 -9.24 13.33
N LEU A 64 6.03 -9.60 12.18
CA LEU A 64 6.66 -10.91 11.97
C LEU A 64 7.80 -11.16 12.95
N SER A 65 8.62 -10.14 13.24
CA SER A 65 9.70 -10.24 14.22
C SER A 65 9.17 -10.44 15.65
N LYS A 66 8.07 -9.77 16.01
CA LYS A 66 7.39 -9.97 17.31
C LYS A 66 6.82 -11.38 17.41
N LEU A 67 6.09 -11.84 16.39
CA LEU A 67 5.55 -13.20 16.34
C LEU A 67 6.67 -14.23 16.41
N GLN A 68 7.74 -14.10 15.63
CA GLN A 68 8.89 -14.99 15.71
C GLN A 68 9.48 -15.02 17.13
N ARG A 69 9.60 -13.89 17.81
CA ARG A 69 10.12 -13.82 19.18
C ARG A 69 9.21 -14.51 20.19
N GLU A 70 7.89 -14.44 20.02
CA GLU A 70 6.92 -15.16 20.85
C GLU A 70 6.91 -16.67 20.58
N PHE A 71 7.07 -17.10 19.32
CA PHE A 71 7.07 -18.52 18.94
C PHE A 71 8.44 -19.23 19.08
N THR A 72 9.56 -18.50 19.07
CA THR A 72 10.91 -19.05 19.33
C THR A 72 11.37 -18.87 20.77
N GLY A 73 10.56 -18.21 21.60
CA GLY A 73 10.78 -18.08 23.05
C GLY A 73 10.20 -19.22 23.90
N MET A 74 9.77 -20.33 23.29
CA MET A 74 9.41 -21.60 23.96
C MET A 74 10.54 -22.62 23.85
#